data_AF-A0A1V8SH22-F1
#
_entry.id   AF-A0A1V8SH22-F1
#
_cell.length_a   1.000
_cell.length_b   1.000
_cell.length_c   1.000
_cell.angle_alpha   90.00
_cell.angle_beta   90.00
_cell.angle_gamma   90.00
#
_symmetry.space_group_name_H-M   'P 1'
#
loop_
_entity.id
_entity.type
_entity.pdbx_description
1 polymer ?
#
loop_
_entity_poly.entity_id
_entity_poly.type
_entity_poly.pdbx_seq_one_letter_code
_entity_poly.pdbx_strand_id
1 'polypeptide(L)'
;MSAPLPAVRSLYRRFLRELPARSPSLLANPSPIQRHLRQDFTAALHDTSTSLSHQAGKPVAARLHEAEQYLLYVKSQRVYATLLERYNPGMNMGEEDRVRLSARRVGINLPEEYVDESK
;
A
#
# COMPACT_ATOMS: atom_id res chain seq x y z
N MET A 1 -20.57 -0.57 -25.38
CA MET A 1 -20.90 0.72 -24.75
C MET A 1 -19.64 1.27 -24.10
N SER A 2 -19.17 2.44 -24.53
CA SER A 2 -18.02 3.12 -23.91
C SER A 2 -18.44 3.73 -22.57
N ALA A 3 -17.55 3.70 -21.58
CA ALA A 3 -17.84 4.28 -20.28
C ALA A 3 -17.71 5.82 -20.30
N PRO A 4 -18.47 6.55 -19.47
CA PRO A 4 -18.40 8.00 -19.43
C PRO A 4 -17.04 8.49 -18.92
N LEU A 5 -16.34 9.30 -19.71
CA LEU A 5 -15.08 9.96 -19.37
C LEU A 5 -15.05 10.64 -17.97
N PRO A 6 -16.10 11.32 -17.49
CA PRO A 6 -16.08 11.90 -16.14
C PRO A 6 -15.97 10.84 -15.04
N ALA A 7 -16.58 9.67 -15.21
CA ALA A 7 -16.50 8.59 -14.23
C ALA A 7 -15.06 8.07 -14.11
N VAL A 8 -14.39 7.82 -15.24
CA VAL A 8 -13.00 7.36 -15.29
C VAL A 8 -12.04 8.35 -14.62
N ARG A 9 -12.21 9.65 -14.90
CA ARG A 9 -11.42 10.72 -14.26
C ARG A 9 -11.65 10.80 -12.75
N SER A 10 -12.89 10.64 -12.31
CA SER A 10 -13.23 10.65 -10.88
C SER A 10 -12.58 9.47 -10.15
N LEU A 11 -12.56 8.30 -10.79
CA LEU A 11 -11.99 7.06 -10.26
C LEU A 11 -10.46 7.16 -10.16
N TYR A 12 -9.80 7.64 -11.20
CA TYR A 12 -8.36 7.95 -11.19
C TYR A 12 -7.97 8.89 -10.04
N ARG A 13 -8.73 9.99 -9.84
CA ARG A 13 -8.46 10.94 -8.75
C ARG A 13 -8.68 10.33 -7.37
N ARG A 14 -9.65 9.41 -7.22
CA ARG A 14 -9.85 8.67 -5.97
C ARG A 14 -8.62 7.81 -5.67
N PHE A 15 -8.11 7.05 -6.64
CA PHE A 15 -6.88 6.26 -6.46
C PHE A 15 -5.69 7.11 -6.02
N LEU A 16 -5.46 8.25 -6.69
CA LEU A 16 -4.34 9.11 -6.34
C LEU A 16 -4.43 9.68 -4.91
N ARG A 17 -5.64 9.82 -4.36
CA ARG A 17 -5.86 10.30 -2.98
C ARG A 17 -5.69 9.21 -1.93
N GLU A 18 -5.91 7.94 -2.29
CA GLU A 18 -5.68 6.81 -1.40
C GLU A 18 -4.19 6.49 -1.23
N LEU A 19 -3.36 6.85 -2.22
CA LEU A 19 -1.92 6.67 -2.14
C LEU A 19 -1.29 7.60 -1.08
N PRO A 20 -0.28 7.14 -0.32
CA PRO A 20 0.41 7.98 0.66
C PRO A 20 0.95 9.27 0.04
N ALA A 21 0.63 10.42 0.64
CA ALA A 21 1.17 11.71 0.23
C ALA A 21 2.68 11.73 0.49
N ARG A 22 3.46 12.15 -0.51
CA ARG A 22 4.92 12.25 -0.42
C ARG A 22 5.34 13.71 -0.31
N SER A 23 6.34 13.96 0.54
CA SER A 23 7.06 15.23 0.64
C SER A 23 8.52 14.99 0.24
N PRO A 24 9.15 15.83 -0.61
CA PRO A 24 8.59 17.01 -1.28
C PRO A 24 7.72 16.68 -2.51
N SER A 25 6.81 17.61 -2.83
CA SER A 25 5.79 17.64 -3.90
C SER A 25 5.66 16.43 -4.86
N LEU A 26 4.48 15.82 -4.84
CA LEU A 26 4.00 14.76 -5.75
C LEU A 26 4.06 15.13 -7.24
N LEU A 27 4.06 16.42 -7.57
CA LEU A 27 4.09 16.91 -8.96
C LEU A 27 5.51 16.95 -9.53
N ALA A 28 6.52 17.12 -8.68
CA ALA A 28 7.90 17.22 -9.11
C ALA A 28 8.50 15.82 -9.38
N ASN A 29 8.17 14.82 -8.56
CA ASN A 29 8.70 13.47 -8.67
C ASN A 29 7.59 12.42 -8.47
N PRO A 30 6.82 12.08 -9.53
CA PRO A 30 5.76 11.08 -9.42
C PRO A 30 6.38 9.69 -9.15
N SER A 31 5.80 9.00 -8.17
CA SER A 31 6.23 7.64 -7.83
C SER A 31 6.08 6.68 -9.03
N PRO A 32 6.90 5.61 -9.11
CA PRO A 32 6.75 4.60 -10.17
C PRO A 32 5.31 4.09 -10.27
N ILE A 33 4.66 3.84 -9.14
CA ILE A 33 3.27 3.37 -9.11
C ILE A 33 2.27 4.41 -9.64
N GLN A 34 2.47 5.70 -9.39
CA GLN A 34 1.63 6.75 -9.98
C GLN A 34 1.83 6.86 -11.49
N ARG A 35 3.06 6.67 -11.97
CA ARG A 35 3.35 6.63 -13.41
C ARG A 35 2.67 5.43 -14.06
N HIS A 36 2.73 4.26 -13.44
CA HIS A 36 2.01 3.06 -13.91
C HIS A 36 0.51 3.28 -13.92
N LEU A 37 -0.09 3.77 -12.83
CA LEU A 37 -1.52 4.07 -12.78
C LEU A 37 -1.92 5.09 -13.86
N ARG A 38 -1.11 6.12 -14.09
CA ARG A 38 -1.37 7.09 -15.16
C ARG A 38 -1.33 6.41 -16.52
N GLN A 39 -0.33 5.57 -16.77
CA GLN A 39 -0.23 4.78 -18.00
C GLN A 39 -1.47 3.91 -18.15
N ASP A 40 -1.87 3.12 -17.15
CA ASP A 40 -3.04 2.22 -17.21
C ASP A 40 -4.34 2.95 -17.58
N PHE A 41 -4.58 4.13 -17.00
CA PHE A 41 -5.78 4.93 -17.29
C PHE A 41 -5.70 5.72 -18.61
N THR A 42 -4.50 5.85 -19.21
CA THR A 42 -4.26 6.56 -20.48
C THR A 42 -3.89 5.63 -21.63
N ALA A 43 -3.65 4.34 -21.39
CA ALA A 43 -3.12 3.32 -22.30
C ALA A 43 -4.10 2.89 -23.41
N ALA A 44 -4.80 3.85 -23.98
CA ALA A 44 -5.54 3.69 -25.21
C ALA A 44 -4.67 3.90 -26.47
N LEU A 45 -3.36 4.22 -26.36
CA LEU A 45 -2.65 4.75 -27.54
C LEU A 45 -1.20 4.35 -27.85
N HIS A 46 -0.37 3.70 -27.01
CA HIS A 46 1.01 3.49 -27.49
C HIS A 46 1.74 2.19 -27.20
N ASP A 47 1.80 1.63 -26.01
CA ASP A 47 2.58 0.39 -25.84
C ASP A 47 1.98 -0.45 -24.74
N THR A 48 1.42 -1.58 -25.16
CA THR A 48 0.83 -2.56 -24.24
C THR A 48 1.97 -3.21 -23.48
N SER A 49 2.21 -2.78 -22.24
CA SER A 49 3.07 -3.53 -21.32
C SER A 49 2.51 -4.95 -21.20
N THR A 50 3.37 -5.97 -21.08
CA THR A 50 2.95 -7.40 -21.07
C THR A 50 1.85 -7.68 -20.04
N SER A 51 1.86 -6.98 -18.90
CA SER A 51 0.85 -7.03 -17.83
C SER A 51 -0.52 -6.46 -18.22
N LEU A 52 -0.58 -5.48 -19.13
CA LEU A 52 -1.80 -4.83 -19.60
C LEU A 52 -2.45 -5.56 -20.80
N SER A 53 -1.74 -6.50 -21.43
CA SER A 53 -2.27 -7.29 -22.55
C SER A 53 -3.52 -8.09 -22.16
N HIS A 54 -3.52 -8.69 -20.96
CA HIS A 54 -4.67 -9.40 -20.41
C HIS A 54 -5.85 -8.47 -20.10
N GLN A 55 -5.57 -7.22 -19.73
CA GLN A 55 -6.61 -6.22 -19.52
C GLN A 55 -7.18 -5.75 -20.86
N ALA A 56 -6.37 -5.64 -21.92
CA ALA A 56 -6.78 -5.17 -23.25
C ALA A 56 -7.92 -5.99 -23.90
N GLY A 57 -8.05 -7.28 -23.57
CA GLY A 57 -9.15 -8.14 -24.03
C GLY A 57 -10.47 -7.98 -23.26
N LYS A 58 -10.46 -7.38 -22.06
CA LYS A 58 -11.66 -7.22 -21.22
C LYS A 58 -12.54 -6.04 -21.69
N PRO A 59 -13.88 -6.13 -21.58
CA PRO A 59 -14.74 -4.99 -21.85
C PRO A 59 -14.46 -3.85 -20.86
N VAL A 60 -14.57 -2.60 -21.32
CA VAL A 60 -14.26 -1.40 -20.53
C VAL A 60 -15.05 -1.36 -19.22
N ALA A 61 -16.32 -1.78 -19.22
CA ALA A 61 -17.15 -1.86 -18.03
C ALA A 61 -16.57 -2.81 -16.95
N ALA A 62 -16.06 -3.98 -17.36
CA ALA A 62 -15.45 -4.92 -16.42
C ALA A 62 -14.17 -4.35 -15.81
N ARG A 63 -13.35 -3.65 -16.60
CA ARG A 63 -12.13 -2.99 -16.09
C ARG A 63 -12.44 -1.91 -15.06
N LEU A 64 -13.54 -1.16 -15.26
CA LEU A 64 -13.97 -0.15 -14.29
C LEU A 64 -14.45 -0.77 -12.98
N HIS A 65 -15.24 -1.84 -13.05
CA HIS A 65 -15.64 -2.57 -11.85
C HIS A 65 -14.43 -3.17 -11.11
N GLU A 66 -13.45 -3.70 -11.84
CA GLU A 66 -12.22 -4.20 -11.24
C GLU A 66 -11.43 -3.07 -10.54
N ALA A 67 -11.33 -1.91 -11.19
CA ALA A 67 -10.71 -0.72 -10.61
C ALA A 67 -11.44 -0.24 -9.33
N GLU A 68 -12.77 -0.30 -9.28
CA GLU A 68 -13.52 0.01 -8.06
C GLU A 68 -13.24 -0.98 -6.93
N GLN A 69 -13.15 -2.28 -7.25
CA GLN A 69 -12.79 -3.32 -6.27
C GLN A 69 -11.39 -3.11 -5.71
N TYR A 70 -10.40 -2.79 -6.57
CA TYR A 70 -9.05 -2.45 -6.11
C TYR A 70 -9.04 -1.22 -5.21
N LEU A 71 -9.82 -0.19 -5.53
CA LEU A 71 -9.93 0.99 -4.67
C LEU A 71 -10.45 0.63 -3.27
N LEU A 72 -11.47 -0.23 -3.20
CA LEU A 72 -12.01 -0.72 -1.93
C LEU A 72 -10.96 -1.50 -1.14
N TYR A 73 -10.20 -2.37 -1.82
CA TYR A 73 -9.12 -3.15 -1.21
C TYR A 73 -8.01 -2.26 -0.62
N VAL A 74 -7.56 -1.23 -1.35
CA VAL A 74 -6.53 -0.30 -0.86
C VAL A 74 -7.02 0.44 0.39
N LYS A 75 -8.29 0.87 0.39
CA LYS A 75 -8.92 1.49 1.57
C LYS A 75 -8.96 0.54 2.77
N SER A 76 -9.40 -0.70 2.56
CA SER A 76 -9.44 -1.69 3.64
C SER A 76 -8.05 -2.00 4.17
N GLN A 77 -7.03 -2.04 3.31
CA GLN A 77 -5.65 -2.29 3.72
C GLN A 77 -5.11 -1.18 4.64
N ARG A 78 -5.46 0.09 4.36
CA ARG A 78 -5.11 1.20 5.23
C ARG A 78 -5.79 1.08 6.60
N VAL A 79 -7.09 0.81 6.61
CA VAL A 79 -7.85 0.62 7.86
C VAL A 79 -7.28 -0.55 8.65
N TYR A 80 -6.99 -1.66 7.98
CA TYR A 80 -6.35 -2.83 8.58
C TYR A 80 -5.02 -2.48 9.25
N ALA A 81 -4.13 -1.77 8.57
CA ALA A 81 -2.86 -1.31 9.14
C ALA A 81 -3.09 -0.46 10.41
N THR A 82 -4.04 0.49 10.38
CA THR A 82 -4.35 1.33 11.55
C THR A 82 -4.94 0.55 12.73
N LEU A 83 -5.76 -0.48 12.45
CA LEU A 83 -6.33 -1.34 13.48
C LEU A 83 -5.23 -2.20 14.10
N LEU A 84 -4.34 -2.71 13.26
CA LEU A 84 -3.24 -3.55 13.70
C LEU A 84 -2.27 -2.79 14.61
N GLU A 85 -1.93 -1.54 14.28
CA GLU A 85 -1.13 -0.67 15.16
C GLU A 85 -1.83 -0.38 16.50
N ARG A 86 -3.15 -0.19 16.50
CA ARG A 86 -3.92 0.12 17.71
C ARG A 86 -4.07 -1.06 18.65
N TYR A 87 -4.42 -2.22 18.11
CA TYR A 87 -4.76 -3.40 18.91
C TYR A 87 -3.59 -4.35 19.11
N ASN A 88 -2.53 -4.23 18.29
CA ASN A 88 -1.32 -5.04 18.42
C ASN A 88 -0.03 -4.18 18.30
N PRO A 89 0.19 -3.23 19.24
CA PRO A 89 1.39 -2.39 19.21
C PRO A 89 2.69 -3.16 19.44
N GLY A 90 2.61 -4.37 20.02
CA GLY A 90 3.75 -5.25 20.27
C GLY A 90 4.05 -6.24 19.14
N MET A 91 3.38 -6.13 17.98
CA MET A 91 3.59 -7.05 16.86
C MET A 91 5.02 -6.98 16.32
N ASN A 92 5.60 -5.78 16.28
CA ASN A 92 6.96 -5.56 15.81
C ASN A 92 8.01 -5.67 16.94
N MET A 93 7.61 -5.99 18.17
CA MET A 93 8.54 -6.20 19.28
C MET A 93 9.02 -7.65 19.26
N GLY A 94 10.33 -7.84 19.24
CA GLY A 94 10.95 -9.16 19.47
C GLY A 94 10.68 -9.65 20.90
N GLU A 95 10.84 -10.96 21.10
CA GLU A 95 10.62 -11.57 22.42
C GLU A 95 11.57 -10.97 23.48
N GLU A 96 12.84 -10.71 23.12
CA GLU A 96 13.81 -10.03 24.00
C GLU A 96 13.30 -8.68 24.51
N ASP A 97 12.76 -7.84 23.61
CA ASP A 97 12.27 -6.51 23.97
C ASP A 97 11.03 -6.58 24.86
N ARG A 98 10.17 -7.60 24.67
CA ARG A 98 9.03 -7.88 25.55
C ARG A 98 9.49 -8.28 26.95
N VAL A 99 10.51 -9.14 27.05
CA VAL A 99 11.09 -9.55 28.34
C VAL A 99 11.72 -8.35 29.04
N ARG A 100 12.50 -7.52 28.34
CA ARG A 100 13.09 -6.28 28.89
C ARG A 100 12.03 -5.29 29.40
N LEU A 101 10.97 -5.04 28.62
CA LEU A 101 9.88 -4.15 29.04
C LEU A 101 9.12 -4.68 30.27
N SER A 102 8.91 -6.00 30.33
CA SER A 102 8.27 -6.65 31.47
C SER A 102 9.14 -6.59 32.73
N ALA A 103 10.46 -6.80 32.61
CA ALA A 103 11.40 -6.63 33.71
C ALA A 103 11.39 -5.18 34.24
N ARG A 104 11.39 -4.19 33.34
CA ARG A 104 11.31 -2.76 33.72
C ARG A 104 10.01 -2.41 34.45
N ARG A 105 8.89 -3.07 34.14
CA ARG A 105 7.62 -2.88 34.90
C ARG A 105 7.74 -3.26 36.37
N VAL A 106 8.64 -4.18 36.72
CA VAL A 106 8.91 -4.62 38.10
C VAL A 106 10.07 -3.83 38.73
N GLY A 107 10.66 -2.88 38.00
CA GLY A 107 11.81 -2.09 38.47
C GLY A 107 13.14 -2.82 38.36
N ILE A 108 13.23 -3.87 37.55
CA ILE A 108 14.45 -4.67 37.36
C ILE A 108 14.97 -4.47 35.93
N ASN A 109 16.28 -4.31 35.77
CA ASN A 109 16.92 -4.32 34.45
C ASN A 109 17.40 -5.74 34.12
N LEU A 110 17.11 -6.21 32.91
CA LEU A 110 17.54 -7.53 32.46
C LEU A 110 19.07 -7.53 32.24
N PRO A 111 19.81 -8.55 32.71
CA PRO A 111 21.25 -8.67 32.43
C PRO A 111 21.53 -8.81 30.94
N GLU A 112 22.75 -8.46 30.52
CA GLU A 112 23.21 -8.76 29.17
C GLU A 112 23.29 -10.27 28.98
N GLU A 113 22.79 -10.75 27.84
CA GLU A 113 22.89 -12.17 27.49
C GLU A 113 24.35 -12.51 27.20
N TYR A 114 24.81 -13.65 27.72
CA TYR A 114 26.16 -14.13 27.47
C TYR A 114 26.28 -14.52 25.99
N VAL A 115 27.02 -13.73 25.22
CA VAL A 115 27.38 -14.05 23.84
C VAL A 115 28.65 -14.90 23.89
N ASP A 116 28.52 -16.19 23.59
CA ASP A 116 29.68 -17.09 23.54
C ASP A 116 30.50 -16.76 22.28
N GLU A 117 31.61 -16.03 22.45
CA GLU A 117 32.45 -15.53 21.34
C GLU A 117 33.21 -16.64 20.58
N SER A 118 32.97 -17.91 20.91
CA SER A 118 33.59 -19.07 20.26
C SER A 118 32.70 -19.71 19.18
N LYS A 119 32.41 -18.97 18.10
CA LYS A 119 31.97 -19.58 16.83
C LYS A 119 32.20 -18.70 15.61
#